data_AF-A0A3D2SVH6-F1
#
_entry.id   AF-A0A3D2SVH6-F1
#
_cell.length_a   1.000
_cell.length_b   1.000
_cell.length_c   1.000
_cell.angle_alpha   90.00
_cell.angle_beta   90.00
_cell.angle_gamma   90.00
#
_symmetry.space_group_name_H-M   'P 1'
#
loop_
_entity.id
_entity.type
_entity.pdbx_description
1 polymer ?
#
loop_
_entity_poly.entity_id
_entity_poly.type
_entity_poly.pdbx_seq_one_letter_code
_entity_poly.pdbx_strand_id
1 'polypeptide(L)' 'QNEPADIAFERVDFNHPLFIMFSSGTTGVPKCIVHGHGGTLIQHKKEFILQCDVKPGDNIFYFTTCGWM' A
#
# COMPACT_ATOMS: atom_id res chain seq x y z
N GLN A 1 -30.54 -0.39 9.73
CA GLN A 1 -30.05 0.13 11.03
C GLN A 1 -28.53 -0.09 11.14
N ASN A 2 -27.75 0.42 10.19
CA ASN A 2 -26.30 0.50 10.29
C ASN A 2 -25.93 1.92 9.90
N GLU A 3 -25.97 2.84 10.85
CA GLU A 3 -25.33 4.14 10.64
C GLU A 3 -23.81 3.92 10.75
N PRO A 4 -23.01 4.42 9.80
CA PRO A 4 -21.57 4.31 9.88
C PRO A 4 -21.08 5.05 11.13
N ALA A 5 -20.29 4.37 11.95
CA ALA A 5 -19.63 4.99 13.09
C ALA A 5 -18.45 5.86 12.62
N ASP A 6 -18.15 6.92 13.38
CA ASP A 6 -16.97 7.75 13.14
C ASP A 6 -15.68 6.93 13.30
N ILE A 7 -14.76 7.07 12.35
CA ILE A 7 -13.46 6.40 12.33
C ILE A 7 -12.39 7.39 12.77
N ALA A 8 -11.65 7.05 13.83
CA ALA A 8 -10.47 7.79 14.26
C ALA A 8 -9.22 7.29 13.52
N PHE A 9 -8.39 8.21 13.04
CA PHE A 9 -7.11 7.91 12.39
C PHE A 9 -5.94 8.27 13.31
N GLU A 10 -5.15 7.26 13.70
CA GLU A 10 -3.96 7.45 14.52
C GLU A 10 -2.88 8.21 13.74
N ARG A 11 -2.22 9.18 14.40
CA ARG A 11 -1.16 9.98 13.78
C ARG A 11 0.18 9.37 14.11
N VAL A 12 0.85 8.86 13.09
CA VAL A 12 2.14 8.17 13.23
C VAL A 12 3.26 8.90 12.50
N ASP A 13 4.50 8.61 12.89
CA ASP A 13 5.69 9.12 12.21
C ASP A 13 5.76 8.64 10.75
N PHE A 14 6.48 9.39 9.91
CA PHE A 14 6.61 9.09 8.47
C PHE A 14 7.11 7.65 8.19
N ASN A 15 8.08 7.17 8.99
CA ASN A 15 8.67 5.84 8.86
C ASN A 15 7.97 4.78 9.72
N HIS A 16 6.81 5.07 10.30
CA HIS A 16 6.05 4.07 11.04
C HIS A 16 5.79 2.83 10.15
N PRO A 17 5.93 1.59 10.65
CA PRO A 17 5.68 0.38 9.86
C PRO A 17 4.23 0.29 9.42
N LEU A 18 3.99 0.08 8.12
CA LEU A 18 2.66 -0.09 7.53
C LEU A 18 2.32 -1.57 7.30
N PHE A 19 3.20 -2.28 6.58
CA PHE A 19 3.02 -3.71 6.30
C PHE A 19 4.36 -4.43 6.10
N ILE A 20 4.31 -5.75 6.20
CA ILE A 20 5.42 -6.66 5.88
C ILE A 20 5.07 -7.41 4.60
N MET A 21 5.97 -7.36 3.63
CA MET A 21 5.92 -8.13 2.39
C MET A 21 7.06 -9.13 2.39
N PHE A 22 6.76 -10.41 2.18
CA PHE A 22 7.79 -11.43 2.11
C PHE A 22 8.36 -11.51 0.68
N SER A 23 9.68 -11.54 0.56
CA SER A 23 10.31 -11.81 -0.73
C SER A 23 9.94 -13.21 -1.23
N SER A 24 9.89 -13.44 -2.54
CA SER A 24 9.64 -14.79 -3.10
C SER A 24 10.63 -15.87 -2.64
N GLY A 25 11.84 -15.48 -2.21
CA GLY A 25 12.80 -16.38 -1.54
C GLY A 25 13.29 -17.51 -2.46
N THR A 26 14.22 -17.20 -3.37
CA THR A 26 14.84 -18.24 -4.22
C THR A 26 15.99 -18.98 -3.52
N THR A 27 16.46 -18.46 -2.39
CA THR A 27 17.50 -19.05 -1.54
C THR A 27 17.16 -18.81 -0.07
N GLY A 28 17.00 -19.90 0.68
CA GLY A 28 16.68 -19.85 2.11
C GLY A 28 15.25 -19.37 2.39
N VAL A 29 15.01 -18.96 3.64
CA VAL A 29 13.70 -18.48 4.10
C VAL A 29 13.39 -17.11 3.48
N PRO A 30 12.15 -16.87 3.01
CA PRO A 30 11.68 -15.55 2.58
C PRO A 30 12.06 -14.41 3.54
N LYS A 31 12.59 -13.32 2.99
CA LYS A 31 12.96 -12.13 3.76
C LYS A 31 11.72 -11.30 4.07
N CYS A 32 11.56 -10.92 5.34
CA CYS A 32 10.55 -9.95 5.77
C CYS A 32 10.98 -8.54 5.34
N ILE A 33 10.27 -7.92 4.40
CA ILE A 33 10.52 -6.54 3.95
C ILE A 33 9.46 -5.65 4.60
N VAL A 34 9.91 -4.71 5.44
CA VAL A 34 9.04 -3.75 6.13
C VAL A 34 8.89 -2.50 5.28
N HIS A 35 7.65 -2.11 5.02
CA HIS A 35 7.32 -0.86 4.31
C HIS A 35 6.75 0.17 5.29
N GLY A 36 7.22 1.41 5.21
CA GLY A 36 6.75 2.51 6.07
C GLY A 36 5.58 3.29 5.47
N HIS A 37 4.75 3.90 6.33
CA HIS A 37 3.54 4.64 5.92
C HIS A 37 3.82 5.72 4.86
N GLY A 38 4.74 6.64 5.15
CA GLY A 38 4.99 7.80 4.30
C GLY A 38 5.62 7.44 2.96
N GLY A 39 6.63 6.56 2.99
CA GLY A 39 7.32 6.09 1.79
C GLY A 39 6.36 5.35 0.84
N THR A 40 5.56 4.43 1.37
CA THR A 40 4.59 3.68 0.57
C THR A 40 3.52 4.58 -0.04
N LEU A 41 2.98 5.53 0.74
CA LEU A 41 1.94 6.43 0.25
C LEU A 41 2.45 7.29 -0.91
N ILE A 42 3.64 7.89 -0.76
CA ILE A 42 4.21 8.74 -1.81
C ILE A 42 4.57 7.92 -3.05
N GLN A 43 5.13 6.73 -2.88
CA GLN A 43 5.49 5.86 -4.00
C GLN A 43 4.27 5.51 -4.85
N HIS A 44 3.18 5.03 -4.25
CA HIS A 44 1.96 4.68 -4.97
C HIS A 44 1.33 5.90 -5.64
N LYS A 45 1.27 7.04 -4.94
CA LYS A 45 0.71 8.28 -5.51
C LYS A 45 1.52 8.75 -6.71
N LYS A 46 2.85 8.70 -6.61
CA LYS A 46 3.77 9.03 -7.70
C LYS A 46 3.52 8.09 -8.90
N GLU A 47 3.48 6.79 -8.67
CA GLU A 47 3.22 5.78 -9.70
C GLU A 47 1.90 6.00 -10.44
N PHE A 48 0.82 6.21 -9.70
CA PHE A 48 -0.49 6.44 -10.29
C PHE A 48 -0.54 7.72 -11.12
N ILE A 49 0.03 8.81 -10.62
CA ILE A 49 -0.06 10.12 -11.30
C ILE A 49 0.91 10.22 -12.47
N LEU A 50 2.16 9.76 -12.32
CA LEU A 50 3.22 10.01 -13.30
C LEU A 50 3.43 8.86 -14.29
N GLN A 51 3.25 7.61 -13.85
CA GLN A 51 3.49 6.43 -14.70
C GLN A 51 2.21 5.88 -15.32
N CYS A 52 1.10 5.92 -14.58
CA CYS A 52 -0.18 5.36 -15.04
C CYS A 52 -1.18 6.43 -15.52
N ASP A 53 -0.86 7.71 -15.35
CA ASP A 53 -1.69 8.87 -15.72
C ASP A 53 -3.11 8.85 -15.11
N VAL A 54 -3.30 8.21 -13.95
CA VAL A 54 -4.60 8.09 -13.28
C VAL A 54 -5.17 9.46 -12.94
N LYS A 55 -6.43 9.70 -13.32
CA LYS A 55 -7.18 10.93 -13.07
C LYS A 55 -8.39 10.69 -12.15
N PRO A 56 -8.91 11.76 -11.49
CA PRO A 56 -10.19 11.68 -10.79
C PRO A 56 -11.30 11.23 -11.73
N GLY A 57 -12.03 10.17 -11.36
CA GLY A 57 -13.10 9.57 -12.15
C GLY A 57 -12.69 8.34 -12.95
N ASP A 58 -11.39 8.03 -13.03
CA ASP A 58 -10.91 6.80 -13.68
C ASP A 58 -11.24 5.56 -12.85
N ASN A 59 -11.46 4.45 -13.55
CA ASN A 59 -11.63 3.14 -12.94
C ASN A 59 -10.34 2.33 -13.10
N ILE A 60 -9.68 2.03 -11.99
CA ILE A 60 -8.49 1.19 -11.98
C ILE A 60 -8.90 -0.25 -11.71
N PHE A 61 -8.49 -1.17 -12.58
CA PHE A 61 -8.60 -2.61 -12.35
C PHE A 61 -7.23 -3.27 -12.48
N TYR A 62 -6.81 -3.98 -11.44
CA TYR A 62 -5.57 -4.75 -11.41
C TYR A 62 -5.89 -6.18 -10.99
N PHE A 63 -5.76 -7.12 -11.92
CA PHE A 63 -6.01 -8.53 -11.66
C PHE A 63 -4.84 -9.14 -10.88
N THR A 64 -4.97 -9.17 -9.56
CA THR A 64 -3.94 -9.69 -8.65
C THR A 64 -4.57 -10.30 -7.39
N THR A 65 -3.75 -10.95 -6.55
CA THR A 65 -4.14 -11.32 -5.19
C THR A 65 -3.54 -10.33 -4.19
N CYS A 66 -4.08 -10.25 -2.98
CA CYS A 66 -3.58 -9.32 -1.94
C CYS A 66 -2.19 -9.67 -1.40
N GLY A 67 -1.58 -10.79 -1.83
CA GLY A 67 -0.24 -11.20 -1.41
C GLY A 67 0.88 -10.69 -2.32
N TRP A 68 0.53 -10.02 -3.43
CA TRP A 68 1.47 -9.44 -4.37
C TRP A 68 1.47 -7.92 -4.27
N MET A 69 2.66 -7.32 -4.48
CA MET A 69 2.77 -5.90 -4.81
C MET A 69 2.51 -5.73 -6.30
#